data_AF-A0A951DZ12-F1
#
_entry.id   AF-A0A951DZ12-F1
#
_cell.length_a   1.000
_cell.length_b   1.000
_cell.length_c   1.000
_cell.angle_alpha   90.00
_cell.angle_beta   90.00
_cell.angle_gamma   90.00
#
_symmetry.space_group_name_H-M   'P 1'
#
loop_
_entity.id
_entity.type
_entity.pdbx_description
1 polymer ?
#
loop_
_entity_poly.entity_id
_entity_poly.type
_entity_poly.pdbx_seq_one_letter_code
_entity_poly.pdbx_strand_id
1 'polypeptide(L)'
;MKPLFLIVVALAMVFVACAEHGVTPNAAYYFKSKAQLRETEREALAGDNAAAKRMADYYYFAKNDRADCMWWYKLAASRGDPVAKENLKKLQQEQQGNDLINR
;
A
#
# COMPACT_ATOMS: atom_id res chain seq x y z
N MET A 1 -25.70 -17.78 37.35
CA MET A 1 -25.68 -17.35 35.94
C MET A 1 -25.62 -15.82 35.93
N LYS A 2 -24.48 -15.13 35.80
CA LYS A 2 -23.69 -14.93 34.57
C LYS A 2 -22.33 -14.23 34.91
N PRO A 3 -21.33 -14.89 35.52
CA PRO A 3 -19.97 -14.32 35.58
C PRO A 3 -19.19 -14.61 34.28
N LEU A 4 -19.61 -15.62 33.52
CA LEU A 4 -18.97 -16.03 32.26
C LEU A 4 -19.15 -14.99 31.13
N PHE A 5 -20.22 -14.20 31.16
CA PHE A 5 -20.50 -13.22 30.10
C PHE A 5 -19.60 -11.97 30.19
N LEU A 6 -19.14 -11.61 31.40
CA LEU A 6 -18.26 -10.46 31.61
C LEU A 6 -16.81 -10.73 31.14
N ILE A 7 -16.37 -11.99 31.16
CA ILE A 7 -15.02 -12.37 30.69
C ILE A 7 -14.95 -12.37 29.15
N VAL A 8 -16.04 -12.75 28.47
CA VAL A 8 -16.08 -12.80 27.00
C VAL A 8 -16.07 -11.39 26.37
N VAL A 9 -16.69 -10.41 27.03
CA VAL A 9 -16.68 -9.01 26.56
C VAL A 9 -15.31 -8.36 26.75
N ALA A 10 -14.57 -8.72 27.81
CA ALA A 10 -13.22 -8.21 28.04
C ALA A 10 -12.17 -8.79 27.07
N LEU A 11 -12.35 -10.05 26.61
CA LEU A 11 -11.44 -10.66 25.64
C LEU A 11 -11.62 -10.15 24.19
N ALA A 12 -12.80 -9.62 23.86
CA ALA A 12 -13.11 -9.14 22.51
C ALA A 12 -12.50 -7.77 22.17
N MET A 13 -12.06 -6.99 23.17
CA MET A 13 -11.43 -5.68 22.93
C MET A 13 -9.93 -5.75 22.58
N VAL A 14 -9.31 -6.93 22.60
CA VAL A 14 -7.87 -7.09 22.36
C VAL A 14 -7.50 -7.15 20.86
N PHE A 15 -8.47 -7.34 19.96
CA PHE A 15 -8.18 -7.58 18.54
C PHE A 15 -8.56 -6.46 17.56
N VAL A 16 -9.01 -5.29 18.03
CA VAL A 16 -9.24 -4.12 17.15
C VAL A 16 -8.28 -3.00 17.50
N ALA A 17 -6.99 -3.32 17.46
CA ALA A 17 -5.97 -2.33 17.13
C ALA A 17 -5.84 -2.29 15.61
N CYS A 18 -6.89 -1.86 14.90
CA CYS A 18 -6.66 -1.24 13.60
C CYS A 18 -5.91 0.04 13.92
N ALA A 19 -4.58 -0.03 13.86
CA ALA A 19 -3.72 1.12 14.05
C ALA A 19 -4.19 2.20 13.08
N GLU A 20 -4.84 3.23 13.60
CA GLU A 20 -5.05 4.47 12.87
C GLU A 20 -3.68 5.11 12.70
N HIS A 21 -2.94 4.66 11.69
CA HIS A 21 -1.80 5.41 11.19
C HIS A 21 -2.36 6.67 10.54
N GLY A 22 -2.41 7.75 11.32
CA GLY A 22 -2.71 9.08 10.83
C GLY A 22 -1.73 9.43 9.72
N VAL A 23 -2.18 9.30 8.47
CA VAL A 23 -1.38 9.67 7.31
C VAL A 23 -1.34 11.19 7.24
N THR A 24 -0.20 11.78 7.60
CA THR A 24 0.05 13.21 7.40
C THR A 24 -0.12 13.55 5.92
N PRO A 25 -0.83 14.65 5.57
CA PRO A 25 -1.10 14.97 4.17
C PRO A 25 0.18 15.33 3.40
N ASN A 26 0.23 14.85 2.16
CA ASN A 26 1.04 15.26 1.02
C ASN A 26 1.80 16.62 1.15
N ALA A 27 2.99 16.63 1.73
CA ALA A 27 3.88 17.79 1.62
C ALA A 27 5.37 17.47 1.41
N ALA A 28 5.80 16.20 1.48
CA ALA A 28 7.20 15.85 1.26
C ALA A 28 7.35 14.43 0.70
N TYR A 29 6.85 14.20 -0.52
CA TYR A 29 6.85 12.85 -1.10
C TYR A 29 8.22 12.36 -1.60
N TYR A 30 9.26 13.20 -1.57
CA TYR A 30 10.44 12.95 -2.40
C TYR A 30 11.64 12.30 -1.72
N PHE A 31 11.69 12.18 -0.39
CA PHE A 31 12.83 11.52 0.27
C PHE A 31 12.43 10.77 1.55
N LYS A 32 11.86 9.56 1.39
CA LYS A 32 11.81 8.59 2.50
C LYS A 32 13.25 8.23 2.89
N SER A 33 13.59 8.38 4.16
CA SER A 33 14.79 7.76 4.71
C SER A 33 14.69 6.24 4.54
N LYS A 34 15.83 5.53 4.56
CA LYS A 34 15.83 4.06 4.48
C LYS A 34 14.96 3.41 5.57
N ALA A 35 14.90 4.02 6.75
CA ALA A 35 14.05 3.53 7.84
C ALA A 35 12.56 3.73 7.52
N GLN A 36 12.18 4.91 7.04
CA GLN A 36 10.79 5.19 6.63
C GLN A 36 10.34 4.30 5.47
N LEU A 37 11.24 4.01 4.52
CA LEU A 37 10.94 3.11 3.42
C LEU A 37 10.66 1.68 3.91
N ARG A 38 11.52 1.14 4.78
CA ARG A 38 11.32 -0.18 5.39
C ARG A 38 10.05 -0.27 6.23
N GLU A 39 9.70 0.80 6.92
CA GLU A 39 8.46 0.83 7.69
C GLU A 39 7.24 0.78 6.77
N THR A 40 7.22 1.62 5.73
CA THR A 40 6.14 1.62 4.74
C THR A 40 6.07 0.29 3.98
N GLU A 41 7.20 -0.35 3.68
CA GLU A 41 7.26 -1.68 3.12
C GLU A 41 6.60 -2.71 4.06
N ARG A 42 6.92 -2.67 5.34
CA ARG A 42 6.33 -3.57 6.34
C ARG A 42 4.82 -3.38 6.46
N GLU A 43 4.35 -2.13 6.55
CA GLU A 43 2.92 -1.78 6.56
C GLU A 43 2.21 -2.33 5.31
N ALA A 44 2.81 -2.10 4.13
CA ALA A 44 2.27 -2.57 2.86
C ALA A 44 2.18 -4.09 2.81
N LEU A 45 3.22 -4.81 3.25
CA LEU A 45 3.21 -6.27 3.32
C LEU A 45 2.20 -6.79 4.35
N ALA A 46 1.97 -6.07 5.45
CA ALA A 46 0.99 -6.41 6.49
C ALA A 46 -0.48 -6.21 6.06
N GLY A 47 -0.73 -5.60 4.91
CA GLY A 47 -2.08 -5.44 4.36
C GLY A 47 -2.51 -4.00 4.10
N ASP A 48 -1.71 -3.01 4.49
CA ASP A 48 -2.05 -1.60 4.25
C ASP A 48 -1.92 -1.25 2.76
N ASN A 49 -3.07 -1.11 2.09
CA ASN A 49 -3.14 -0.73 0.69
C ASN A 49 -2.67 0.73 0.44
N ALA A 50 -2.83 1.62 1.41
CA ALA A 50 -2.30 2.98 1.31
C ALA A 50 -0.77 2.97 1.40
N ALA A 51 -0.18 2.15 2.27
CA ALA A 51 1.28 1.94 2.28
C ALA A 51 1.79 1.32 0.97
N ALA A 52 1.10 0.34 0.40
CA ALA A 52 1.46 -0.24 -0.90
C ALA A 52 1.42 0.80 -2.03
N LYS A 53 0.39 1.67 -2.07
CA LYS A 53 0.36 2.79 -3.03
C LYS A 53 1.51 3.78 -2.78
N ARG A 54 1.85 4.05 -1.52
CA ARG A 54 3.01 4.88 -1.16
C ARG A 54 4.34 4.31 -1.66
N MET A 55 4.50 2.99 -1.62
CA MET A 55 5.65 2.32 -2.23
C MET A 55 5.62 2.46 -3.75
N ALA A 56 4.46 2.25 -4.39
CA ALA A 56 4.33 2.38 -5.84
C ALA A 56 4.72 3.78 -6.34
N ASP A 57 4.27 4.83 -5.66
CA ASP A 57 4.60 6.21 -5.99
C ASP A 57 6.10 6.51 -5.77
N TYR A 58 6.71 5.97 -4.70
CA TYR A 58 8.15 6.09 -4.49
C TYR A 58 8.93 5.54 -5.68
N TYR A 59 8.58 4.34 -6.13
CA TYR A 59 9.25 3.73 -7.29
C TYR A 59 8.96 4.49 -8.59
N TYR A 60 7.73 4.97 -8.77
CA TYR A 60 7.36 5.73 -9.96
C TYR A 60 8.09 7.08 -10.07
N PHE A 61 8.09 7.88 -9.00
CA PHE A 61 8.57 9.27 -9.03
C PHE A 61 10.04 9.42 -8.60
N ALA A 62 10.48 8.71 -7.56
CA ALA A 62 11.82 8.90 -7.00
C ALA A 62 12.86 7.96 -7.61
N LYS A 63 12.46 6.73 -7.96
CA LYS A 63 13.36 5.73 -8.56
C LYS A 63 13.24 5.62 -10.07
N ASN A 64 12.17 6.15 -10.64
CA ASN A 64 11.79 5.95 -12.04
C ASN A 64 11.79 4.46 -12.43
N ASP A 65 11.41 3.60 -11.50
CA ASP A 65 11.33 2.15 -11.68
C ASP A 65 9.88 1.74 -11.87
N ARG A 66 9.51 1.47 -13.12
CA ARG A 66 8.16 1.08 -13.50
C ARG A 66 7.83 -0.35 -13.07
N ALA A 67 8.81 -1.24 -13.00
CA ALA A 67 8.59 -2.65 -12.65
C ALA A 67 8.21 -2.78 -11.17
N ASP A 68 8.99 -2.17 -10.28
CA ASP A 68 8.70 -2.17 -8.84
C ASP A 68 7.40 -1.39 -8.55
N CYS A 69 7.17 -0.26 -9.23
CA CYS A 69 5.91 0.46 -9.15
C CYS A 69 4.70 -0.44 -9.45
N MET A 70 4.75 -1.17 -10.57
CA MET A 70 3.68 -2.10 -10.96
C MET A 70 3.51 -3.25 -9.96
N TRP A 71 4.59 -3.75 -9.36
CA TRP A 71 4.51 -4.81 -8.36
C TRP A 71 3.72 -4.35 -7.13
N TRP A 72 4.00 -3.15 -6.62
CA TRP A 72 3.28 -2.58 -5.48
C TRP A 72 1.80 -2.30 -5.79
N TYR A 73 1.51 -1.79 -7.00
CA TYR A 73 0.12 -1.64 -7.43
C TYR A 73 -0.60 -2.99 -7.61
N LYS A 74 0.08 -4.03 -8.11
CA LYS A 74 -0.48 -5.40 -8.16
C LYS A 74 -0.81 -5.93 -6.78
N LEU A 75 0.06 -5.71 -5.80
CA LEU A 75 -0.19 -6.12 -4.42
C LEU A 75 -1.47 -5.49 -3.87
N ALA A 76 -1.62 -4.17 -3.95
CA ALA A 76 -2.82 -3.47 -3.50
C ALA A 76 -4.07 -3.84 -4.33
N ALA A 77 -3.95 -3.98 -5.64
CA ALA A 77 -5.05 -4.38 -6.52
C ALA A 77 -5.53 -5.81 -6.24
N SER A 78 -4.62 -6.73 -5.89
CA SER A 78 -4.97 -8.11 -5.51
C SER A 78 -5.81 -8.18 -4.23
N ARG A 79 -5.71 -7.14 -3.39
CA ARG A 79 -6.51 -6.95 -2.16
C ARG A 79 -7.76 -6.10 -2.40
N GLY A 80 -8.08 -5.78 -3.65
CA GLY A 80 -9.28 -5.06 -4.03
C GLY A 80 -9.19 -3.53 -3.98
N ASP A 81 -8.00 -2.92 -3.84
CA ASP A 81 -7.87 -1.46 -3.88
C ASP A 81 -8.19 -0.93 -5.31
N PRO A 82 -9.26 -0.14 -5.48
CA PRO A 82 -9.71 0.29 -6.81
C PRO A 82 -8.75 1.30 -7.45
N VAL A 83 -8.09 2.14 -6.63
CA VAL A 83 -7.12 3.14 -7.12
C VAL A 83 -5.88 2.43 -7.67
N ALA A 84 -5.38 1.42 -6.96
CA ALA A 84 -4.27 0.60 -7.40
C ALA A 84 -4.58 -0.16 -8.69
N LYS A 85 -5.80 -0.70 -8.82
CA LYS A 85 -6.26 -1.36 -10.04
C LYS A 85 -6.28 -0.41 -11.24
N GLU A 86 -6.77 0.81 -11.05
CA GLU A 86 -6.80 1.82 -12.12
C GLU A 86 -5.39 2.25 -12.53
N ASN A 87 -4.52 2.54 -11.55
CA ASN A 87 -3.14 2.97 -11.82
C ASN A 87 -2.31 1.86 -12.49
N LEU A 88 -2.48 0.60 -12.08
CA LEU A 88 -1.84 -0.53 -12.74
C LEU A 88 -2.25 -0.64 -14.21
N LYS A 89 -3.54 -0.43 -14.52
CA LYS A 89 -4.03 -0.48 -15.91
C LYS A 89 -3.38 0.62 -16.76
N LYS A 90 -3.28 1.85 -16.24
CA LYS A 90 -2.62 2.96 -16.94
C LYS A 90 -1.16 2.64 -17.24
N LEU A 91 -0.40 2.15 -16.25
CA LEU A 91 0.99 1.75 -16.43
C LEU A 91 1.17 0.65 -17.48
N GLN A 92 0.27 -0.34 -17.50
CA GLN A 92 0.31 -1.41 -18.50
C GLN A 92 0.03 -0.89 -19.91
N GLN A 93 -0.90 0.06 -20.06
CA GLN A 93 -1.20 0.67 -21.35
C GLN A 93 -0.02 1.51 -21.86
N GLU A 94 0.62 2.28 -20.99
CA GLU A 94 1.85 3.03 -21.30
C GLU A 94 2.96 2.09 -21.75
N GLN A 95 3.20 1.01 -21.01
CA GLN A 95 4.22 0.02 -21.37
C GLN A 95 3.93 -0.63 -22.73
N GLN A 96 2.69 -1.05 -22.98
CA GLN A 96 2.31 -1.63 -24.27
C GLN A 96 2.51 -0.65 -25.43
N GLY A 97 2.16 0.63 -25.24
CA GLY A 97 2.40 1.66 -26.25
C GLY A 97 3.89 1.84 -26.55
N ASN A 98 4.72 1.88 -25.52
CA ASN A 98 6.17 1.99 -25.67
C ASN A 98 6.76 0.76 -26.38
N ASP A 99 6.29 -0.45 -26.05
CA ASP A 99 6.74 -1.69 -26.69
C ASP A 99 6.35 -1.74 -28.17
N LEU A 100 5.24 -1.10 -28.57
CA LEU A 100 4.82 -1.01 -29.97
C LEU A 100 5.63 0.01 -30.77
N ILE A 101 6.12 1.08 -30.13
CA ILE A 101 6.96 2.11 -30.77
C ILE A 101 8.39 1.60 -30.97
N ASN A 102 8.88 0.75 -30.07
CA ASN A 102 10.28 0.30 -30.05
C ASN A 102 10.54 -1.05 -30.76
N ARG A 103 9.58 -1.53 -31.57
CA ARG A 103 9.71 -2.73 -32.41
C ARG A 103 9.99 -2.36 -33.86
#